data_AF-A0A8J5N9B4-F1
#
_entry.id   AF-A0A8J5N9B4-F1
#
_cell.length_a   1.000
_cell.length_b   1.000
_cell.length_c   1.000
_cell.angle_alpha   90.00
_cell.angle_beta   90.00
_cell.angle_gamma   90.00
#
_symmetry.space_group_name_H-M   'P 1'
#
loop_
_entity.id
_entity.type
_entity.pdbx_description
1 polymer ?
#
loop_
_entity_poly.entity_id
_entity_poly.type
_entity_poly.pdbx_seq_one_letter_code
_entity_poly.pdbx_strand_id
1 'polypeptide(L)'
;MSLADVLEDGSFVINNVPSGSYVVQVMNPTFIYEPLRVDINSKGKIRARAVNHIQPSNVVQMPHPLRMKSIGPYRYFLQREQWRLTDTLMNPMVLMTVLPLALMMILPRLNDPETRKEMEQIQMPKMDTPELSEIMTSIFGSGSSNTQCQGNQPKMRSRPNKRKDKS
;
A
#
# COMPACT_ATOMS: atom_id res chain seq x y z
N MET A 1 -16.54 -31.33 -13.23
CA MET A 1 -16.16 -30.03 -13.83
C MET A 1 -16.75 -30.01 -15.24
N SER A 2 -17.70 -29.11 -15.52
CA SER A 2 -18.28 -28.95 -16.86
C SER A 2 -17.66 -27.73 -17.52
N LEU A 3 -17.26 -27.86 -18.77
CA LEU A 3 -16.75 -26.75 -19.59
C LEU A 3 -17.80 -26.41 -20.66
N ALA A 4 -17.87 -25.14 -21.02
CA ALA A 4 -18.65 -24.66 -22.14
C ALA A 4 -17.88 -23.56 -22.86
N ASP A 5 -18.04 -23.53 -24.17
CA ASP A 5 -17.45 -22.50 -25.01
C ASP A 5 -18.36 -21.26 -25.04
N VAL A 6 -17.73 -20.12 -25.33
CA VAL A 6 -18.40 -18.83 -25.46
C VAL A 6 -18.71 -18.59 -26.93
N LEU A 7 -19.93 -18.18 -27.24
CA LEU A 7 -20.38 -17.84 -28.59
C LEU A 7 -19.80 -16.47 -29.02
N GLU A 8 -19.91 -16.14 -30.31
CA GLU A 8 -19.42 -14.86 -30.87
C GLU A 8 -20.08 -13.63 -30.23
N ASP A 9 -21.31 -13.77 -29.74
CA ASP A 9 -22.06 -12.72 -29.03
C ASP A 9 -21.64 -12.58 -27.56
N GLY A 10 -20.68 -13.38 -27.08
CA GLY A 10 -20.23 -13.42 -25.69
C GLY A 10 -21.17 -14.18 -24.76
N SER A 11 -22.21 -14.82 -25.28
CA SER A 11 -23.10 -15.67 -24.51
C SER A 11 -22.48 -17.05 -24.30
N PHE A 12 -22.89 -17.74 -23.24
CA PHE A 12 -22.48 -19.11 -22.98
C PHE A 12 -23.63 -19.90 -22.35
N VAL A 13 -23.70 -21.19 -22.65
CA VAL A 13 -24.74 -22.08 -22.12
C VAL A 13 -24.08 -23.37 -21.65
N ILE A 14 -24.34 -23.73 -20.39
CA ILE A 14 -23.88 -24.99 -19.81
C ILE A 14 -25.11 -25.89 -19.61
N ASN A 15 -25.17 -26.98 -20.36
CA ASN A 15 -26.27 -27.95 -20.29
C ASN A 15 -25.95 -29.09 -19.33
N ASN A 16 -26.98 -29.84 -18.91
CA ASN A 16 -26.88 -31.04 -18.09
C ASN A 16 -26.16 -30.85 -16.72
N VAL A 17 -26.36 -29.69 -16.08
CA VAL A 17 -25.86 -29.46 -14.73
C VAL A 17 -26.86 -30.01 -13.70
N PRO A 18 -26.48 -30.96 -12.82
CA PRO A 18 -27.38 -31.48 -11.79
C PRO A 18 -27.69 -30.44 -10.71
N SER A 19 -28.65 -30.71 -9.84
CA SER A 19 -28.95 -29.82 -8.72
C SER A 19 -27.79 -29.79 -7.71
N GLY A 20 -27.36 -28.60 -7.33
CA GLY A 20 -26.21 -28.41 -6.46
C GLY A 20 -25.75 -26.96 -6.38
N SER A 21 -24.69 -26.72 -5.61
CA SER A 21 -23.96 -25.45 -5.57
C SER A 21 -22.71 -25.54 -6.43
N TYR A 22 -22.57 -24.64 -7.39
CA TYR A 22 -21.42 -24.58 -8.30
C TYR A 22 -20.76 -23.21 -8.25
N VAL A 23 -19.49 -23.16 -8.63
CA VAL A 23 -18.77 -21.92 -8.88
C VAL A 23 -18.46 -21.86 -10.37
N VAL A 24 -18.95 -20.80 -11.01
CA VAL A 24 -18.72 -20.51 -12.43
C VAL A 24 -17.55 -19.55 -12.52
N GLN A 25 -16.56 -19.91 -13.32
CA GLN A 25 -15.38 -19.10 -13.59
C GLN A 25 -15.19 -19.02 -15.10
N VAL A 26 -14.96 -17.80 -15.59
CA VAL A 26 -14.60 -17.57 -16.99
C VAL A 26 -13.08 -17.57 -17.08
N MET A 27 -12.53 -18.46 -17.89
CA MET A 27 -11.10 -18.56 -18.15
C MET A 27 -10.79 -17.78 -19.43
N ASN A 28 -10.02 -16.71 -19.30
CA ASN A 28 -9.58 -15.89 -20.43
C ASN A 28 -8.09 -15.52 -20.24
N PRO A 29 -7.26 -15.62 -21.31
CA PRO A 29 -5.83 -15.34 -21.23
C PRO A 29 -5.49 -13.84 -21.23
N THR A 30 -6.45 -12.95 -21.39
CA THR A 30 -6.21 -11.51 -21.48
C THR A 30 -6.92 -10.75 -20.36
N PHE A 31 -8.10 -11.20 -19.95
CA PHE A 31 -8.93 -10.51 -18.95
C PHE A 31 -9.23 -11.40 -17.75
N ILE A 32 -9.34 -10.77 -16.58
CA ILE A 32 -9.75 -11.42 -15.34
C ILE A 32 -11.24 -11.20 -15.14
N TYR A 33 -11.95 -12.27 -14.78
CA TYR A 33 -13.37 -12.24 -14.42
C TYR A 33 -13.57 -12.70 -12.98
N GLU A 34 -14.54 -12.11 -12.29
CA GLU A 34 -14.90 -12.50 -10.93
C GLU A 34 -15.65 -13.85 -10.95
N PRO A 35 -15.28 -14.83 -10.11
CA PRO A 35 -16.04 -16.08 -10.02
C PRO A 35 -17.40 -15.83 -9.38
N LEU A 36 -18.43 -16.53 -9.86
CA LEU A 36 -19.80 -16.44 -9.35
C LEU A 36 -20.28 -17.77 -8.82
N ARG A 37 -20.99 -17.76 -7.69
CA ARG A 37 -21.63 -18.95 -7.15
C ARG A 37 -23.03 -19.07 -7.71
N VAL A 38 -23.37 -20.25 -8.22
CA VAL A 38 -24.69 -20.58 -8.75
C VAL A 38 -25.25 -21.77 -8.00
N ASP A 39 -26.40 -21.58 -7.37
CA ASP A 39 -27.12 -22.63 -6.68
C ASP A 39 -28.35 -23.03 -7.50
N ILE A 40 -28.44 -24.32 -7.81
CA ILE A 40 -29.53 -24.92 -8.58
C ILE A 40 -30.32 -25.83 -7.64
N ASN A 41 -31.58 -25.49 -7.39
CA ASN A 41 -32.48 -26.34 -6.61
C ASN A 41 -32.90 -27.56 -7.44
N SER A 42 -33.30 -28.67 -6.80
CA SER A 42 -33.88 -29.86 -7.46
C SER A 42 -35.13 -29.54 -8.30
N LYS A 43 -35.80 -28.40 -8.03
CA LYS A 43 -36.91 -27.86 -8.83
C LYS A 43 -36.49 -27.02 -10.04
N GLY A 44 -35.19 -26.89 -10.32
CA GLY A 44 -34.65 -26.07 -11.41
C GLY A 44 -34.60 -24.56 -11.14
N LYS A 45 -34.93 -24.09 -9.92
CA LYS A 45 -34.77 -22.68 -9.55
C LYS A 45 -33.30 -22.33 -9.41
N ILE A 46 -32.84 -21.37 -10.21
CA ILE A 46 -31.45 -20.90 -10.24
C ILE A 46 -31.32 -19.64 -9.36
N ARG A 47 -30.26 -19.59 -8.55
CA ARG A 47 -29.87 -18.40 -7.79
C ARG A 47 -28.39 -18.14 -8.00
N ALA A 48 -28.03 -16.92 -8.40
CA ALA A 48 -26.65 -16.48 -8.54
C ALA A 48 -26.25 -15.58 -7.37
N ARG A 49 -25.00 -15.72 -6.91
CA ARG A 49 -24.44 -14.97 -5.79
C ARG A 49 -22.97 -14.65 -6.04
N ALA A 50 -22.48 -13.54 -5.48
CA ALA A 50 -21.03 -13.28 -5.45
C ALA A 50 -20.32 -14.34 -4.59
N VAL A 51 -19.10 -14.73 -4.97
CA VAL A 51 -18.32 -15.74 -4.23
C VAL A 51 -17.66 -15.08 -3.02
N ASN A 52 -18.09 -15.46 -1.83
CA ASN A 52 -17.45 -15.07 -0.57
C ASN A 52 -17.03 -16.30 0.23
N HIS A 53 -15.73 -16.46 0.46
CA HIS A 53 -15.16 -17.57 1.22
C HIS A 53 -15.03 -17.28 2.72
N ILE A 54 -15.02 -15.99 3.12
CA ILE A 54 -14.74 -15.55 4.48
C ILE A 54 -16.03 -15.55 5.31
N GLN A 55 -17.11 -15.00 4.74
CA GLN A 55 -18.39 -14.89 5.42
C GLN A 55 -19.52 -15.46 4.56
N PRO A 56 -19.87 -16.75 4.72
CA PRO A 56 -20.90 -17.40 3.91
C PRO A 56 -22.32 -16.87 4.19
N SER A 57 -22.53 -16.16 5.30
CA SER A 57 -23.80 -15.50 5.62
C SER A 57 -24.01 -14.19 4.87
N ASN A 58 -22.94 -13.55 4.38
CA ASN A 58 -23.04 -12.36 3.57
C ASN A 58 -23.41 -12.77 2.13
N VAL A 59 -24.69 -12.60 1.80
CA VAL A 59 -25.25 -13.04 0.52
C VAL A 59 -25.56 -11.83 -0.34
N VAL A 60 -24.69 -11.56 -1.31
CA VAL A 60 -24.96 -10.62 -2.40
C VAL A 60 -25.61 -11.39 -3.54
N GLN A 61 -26.91 -11.17 -3.75
CA GLN A 61 -27.65 -11.80 -4.85
C GLN A 61 -27.29 -11.13 -6.17
N MET A 62 -26.99 -11.94 -7.17
CA MET A 62 -26.72 -11.49 -8.53
C MET A 62 -27.92 -11.82 -9.43
N PRO A 63 -28.21 -10.96 -10.42
CA PRO A 63 -29.28 -11.23 -11.37
C PRO A 63 -28.95 -12.46 -12.23
N HIS A 64 -29.99 -13.14 -12.69
CA HIS A 64 -29.94 -14.17 -13.71
C HIS A 64 -30.67 -13.65 -14.96
N PRO A 65 -30.15 -13.80 -16.20
CA PRO A 65 -28.89 -14.47 -16.61
C PRO A 65 -27.61 -13.85 -16.04
N LEU A 66 -26.55 -14.65 -15.93
CA LEU A 66 -25.28 -14.21 -15.35
C LEU A 66 -24.64 -13.13 -16.23
N ARG A 67 -24.40 -11.95 -15.66
CA ARG A 67 -23.67 -10.85 -16.31
C ARG A 67 -22.30 -10.71 -15.67
N MET A 68 -21.31 -11.39 -16.24
CA MET A 68 -19.93 -11.37 -15.75
C MET A 68 -19.18 -10.19 -16.38
N LYS A 69 -18.80 -9.22 -15.56
CA LYS A 69 -17.95 -8.11 -16.00
C LYS A 69 -16.48 -8.46 -15.80
N SER A 70 -15.63 -8.03 -16.74
CA SER A 70 -14.18 -8.11 -16.57
C SER A 70 -13.73 -7.13 -15.49
N ILE A 71 -12.87 -7.59 -14.58
CA ILE A 71 -12.23 -6.74 -13.57
C ILE A 71 -11.14 -5.88 -14.23
N GLY A 72 -10.38 -6.47 -15.16
CA GLY A 72 -9.29 -5.80 -15.86
C GLY A 72 -8.39 -6.77 -16.62
N PRO A 73 -7.35 -6.27 -17.31
CA PRO A 73 -6.40 -7.12 -18.02
C PRO A 73 -5.52 -7.90 -17.04
N TYR A 74 -5.19 -9.14 -17.41
CA TYR A 74 -4.29 -10.00 -16.64
C TYR A 74 -2.84 -9.51 -16.79
N ARG A 75 -2.23 -9.07 -15.70
CA ARG A 75 -0.81 -8.68 -15.66
C ARG A 75 0.04 -9.90 -15.32
N TYR A 76 0.43 -10.67 -16.33
CA TYR A 76 1.30 -11.84 -16.15
C TYR A 76 2.70 -11.46 -15.68
N PHE A 77 3.17 -10.29 -16.10
CA PHE A 77 4.52 -9.82 -15.82
C PHE A 77 4.48 -8.69 -14.80
N LEU A 78 5.32 -8.84 -13.77
CA LEU A 78 5.69 -7.73 -12.90
C LEU A 78 6.64 -6.84 -13.69
N GLN A 79 6.32 -5.56 -13.81
CA GLN A 79 7.28 -4.59 -14.33
C GLN A 79 8.44 -4.52 -13.35
N ARG A 80 9.67 -4.67 -13.85
CA ARG A 80 10.85 -4.44 -13.03
C ARG A 80 10.90 -2.97 -12.67
N GLU A 81 11.31 -2.66 -11.44
CA GLU A 81 11.61 -1.29 -11.05
C GLU A 81 12.69 -0.76 -11.99
N GLN A 82 12.28 0.14 -12.88
CA GLN A 82 13.19 0.80 -13.79
C GLN A 82 13.92 1.90 -13.02
N TRP A 83 15.21 2.04 -13.27
CA TRP A 83 15.98 3.13 -12.71
C TRP A 83 15.49 4.45 -13.33
N ARG A 84 14.65 5.17 -12.60
CA ARG A 84 14.14 6.47 -13.01
C ARG A 84 15.02 7.55 -12.40
N LEU A 85 15.78 8.22 -13.26
CA LEU A 85 16.60 9.37 -12.87
C LEU A 85 15.76 10.47 -12.20
N THR A 86 14.54 10.69 -12.69
CA THR A 86 13.57 11.63 -12.10
C THR A 86 13.19 11.23 -10.68
N ASP A 87 12.93 9.94 -10.44
CA ASP A 87 12.52 9.43 -9.13
C ASP A 87 13.71 9.45 -8.16
N THR A 88 14.93 9.32 -8.67
CA THR A 88 16.17 9.47 -7.90
C THR A 88 16.44 10.93 -7.53
N LEU A 89 16.26 11.86 -8.46
CA LEU A 89 16.44 13.30 -8.22
C LEU A 89 15.36 13.88 -7.30
N MET A 90 14.11 13.44 -7.44
CA MET A 90 12.99 13.83 -6.58
C MET A 90 12.91 13.03 -5.28
N ASN A 91 13.89 12.16 -5.01
CA ASN A 91 14.00 11.50 -3.71
C ASN A 91 14.43 12.53 -2.66
N PRO A 92 13.68 12.71 -1.56
CA PRO A 92 13.99 13.71 -0.53
C PRO A 92 15.40 13.57 0.04
N MET A 93 15.96 12.36 0.11
CA MET A 93 17.33 12.16 0.58
C MET A 93 18.39 12.66 -0.41
N VAL A 94 18.18 12.46 -1.71
CA VAL A 94 19.13 12.91 -2.75
C VAL A 94 18.98 14.42 -2.97
N LEU A 95 17.75 14.94 -2.98
CA LEU A 95 17.51 16.37 -3.13
C LEU A 95 18.15 17.18 -2.00
N MET A 96 18.02 16.73 -0.74
CA MET A 96 18.62 17.40 0.42
C MET A 96 20.14 17.37 0.44
N THR A 97 20.78 16.44 -0.26
CA THR A 97 22.26 16.40 -0.35
C THR A 97 22.75 17.23 -1.54
N VAL A 98 22.11 17.14 -2.69
CA VAL A 98 22.53 17.84 -3.92
C VAL A 98 22.20 19.33 -3.87
N LEU A 99 21.03 19.73 -3.35
CA LEU A 99 20.59 21.13 -3.31
C LEU A 99 21.54 22.06 -2.52
N PRO A 100 21.92 21.77 -1.25
CA PRO A 100 22.84 22.63 -0.52
C PRO A 100 24.25 22.64 -1.11
N LEU A 101 24.73 21.51 -1.67
CA LEU A 101 26.03 21.48 -2.35
C LEU A 101 26.04 22.33 -3.63
N ALA A 102 24.95 22.30 -4.41
CA ALA A 102 24.78 23.15 -5.57
C ALA A 102 24.76 24.64 -5.19
N LEU A 103 24.02 25.00 -4.12
CA LEU A 103 24.02 26.37 -3.59
C LEU A 103 25.42 26.78 -3.12
N MET A 104 26.11 25.94 -2.36
CA MET A 104 27.48 26.21 -1.90
C MET A 104 28.47 26.41 -3.07
N MET A 105 28.25 25.76 -4.21
CA MET A 105 29.07 25.94 -5.42
C MET A 105 28.71 27.21 -6.22
N ILE A 106 27.43 27.61 -6.22
CA ILE A 106 26.93 28.78 -6.98
C ILE A 106 27.14 30.09 -6.21
N LEU A 107 26.94 30.10 -4.89
CA LEU A 107 27.15 31.27 -4.02
C LEU A 107 28.52 31.95 -4.21
N PRO A 108 29.67 31.24 -4.23
CA PRO A 108 30.97 31.89 -4.43
C PRO A 108 31.16 32.45 -5.83
N ARG A 109 30.41 31.94 -6.82
CA ARG A 109 30.41 32.45 -8.21
C ARG A 109 29.57 33.71 -8.38
N LEU A 110 28.64 34.00 -7.46
CA LEU A 110 27.75 35.18 -7.45
C LEU A 110 28.23 36.27 -6.48
N ASN A 111 29.52 36.28 -6.13
CA ASN A 111 30.14 37.26 -5.23
C ASN A 111 30.31 38.64 -5.90
N ASP A 112 29.22 39.25 -6.35
CA ASP A 112 29.15 40.66 -6.72
C ASP A 112 29.17 41.56 -5.47
N PRO A 113 29.72 42.79 -5.53
CA PRO A 113 29.87 43.68 -4.38
C PRO A 113 28.55 44.12 -3.73
N GLU A 114 27.39 43.86 -4.33
CA GLU A 114 26.07 44.16 -3.76
C GLU A 114 25.61 43.14 -2.71
N THR A 115 25.81 41.84 -2.95
CA THR A 115 25.36 40.79 -2.01
C THR A 115 26.18 40.79 -0.71
N ARG A 116 27.44 41.26 -0.76
CA ARG A 116 28.28 41.49 0.43
C ARG A 116 27.75 42.62 1.31
N LYS A 117 27.21 43.68 0.73
CA LYS A 117 26.64 44.81 1.49
C LYS A 117 25.35 44.41 2.21
N GLU A 118 24.55 43.52 1.62
CA GLU A 118 23.37 42.95 2.29
C GLU A 118 23.77 41.98 3.42
N MET A 119 24.85 41.20 3.24
CA MET A 119 25.41 40.36 4.30
C MET A 119 26.07 41.18 5.44
N GLU A 120 26.66 42.34 5.14
CA GLU A 120 27.22 43.26 6.15
C GLU A 120 26.12 44.05 6.90
N GLN A 121 25.00 44.34 6.24
CA GLN A 121 23.81 44.94 6.88
C GLN A 121 23.04 43.94 7.73
N ILE A 122 23.06 42.65 7.38
CA ILE A 122 22.66 41.57 8.28
C ILE A 122 23.82 41.34 9.24
N GLN A 123 23.98 42.27 10.16
CA GLN A 123 24.93 42.21 11.25
C GLN A 123 24.69 40.91 12.03
N MET A 124 25.45 39.86 11.70
CA MET A 124 25.33 38.58 12.37
C MET A 124 25.54 38.83 13.87
N PRO A 125 24.53 38.57 14.72
CA PRO A 125 24.79 38.49 16.14
C PRO A 125 25.90 37.45 16.28
N LYS A 126 26.92 37.73 17.08
CA LYS A 126 27.92 36.75 17.47
C LYS A 126 27.18 35.63 18.19
N MET A 127 26.67 34.68 17.43
CA MET A 127 25.98 33.51 17.91
C MET A 127 27.03 32.42 17.82
N ASP A 128 27.53 32.03 18.99
CA ASP A 128 28.42 30.89 19.19
C ASP A 128 27.91 29.76 18.30
N THR A 129 28.63 29.45 17.22
CA THR A 129 28.13 28.58 16.16
C THR A 129 27.84 27.22 16.78
N PRO A 130 26.57 26.80 16.93
CA PRO A 130 26.28 25.43 17.35
C PRO A 130 26.91 24.50 16.31
N GLU A 131 27.58 23.46 16.78
CA GLU A 131 28.28 22.50 15.94
C GLU A 131 27.31 22.01 14.85
N LEU A 132 27.69 22.15 13.58
CA LEU A 132 26.83 21.82 12.43
C LEU A 132 26.24 20.39 12.52
N SER A 133 26.86 19.52 13.31
CA SER A 133 26.39 18.17 13.64
C SER A 133 25.06 18.13 14.41
N GLU A 134 24.77 19.08 15.30
CA GLU A 134 23.53 19.14 16.10
C GLU A 134 22.33 19.64 15.28
N ILE A 135 22.56 20.56 14.34
CA ILE A 135 21.53 21.03 13.40
C ILE A 135 21.24 19.96 12.34
N MET A 136 22.29 19.28 11.85
CA MET A 136 22.13 18.19 10.89
C MET A 136 21.40 16.99 11.49
N THR A 137 21.63 16.65 12.76
CA THR A 137 20.91 15.57 13.46
C THR A 137 19.49 15.96 13.86
N SER A 138 19.21 17.22 14.20
CA SER A 138 17.84 17.66 14.54
C SER A 138 16.91 17.78 13.34
N ILE A 139 17.43 18.12 12.15
CA ILE A 139 16.62 18.24 10.92
C ILE A 139 16.56 16.92 10.13
N PHE A 140 17.66 16.14 10.09
CA PHE A 140 17.72 14.88 9.34
C PHE A 140 17.34 13.66 10.21
N GLY A 141 17.27 13.82 11.53
CA GLY A 141 16.91 12.78 12.50
C GLY A 141 15.43 12.72 12.87
N SER A 142 14.52 13.34 12.10
CA SER A 142 13.06 13.27 12.32
C SER A 142 12.48 11.90 11.93
N GLY A 143 13.09 10.83 12.44
CA GLY A 143 12.79 9.45 12.11
C GLY A 143 13.46 8.44 13.03
N SER A 144 13.66 8.74 14.32
CA SER A 144 13.75 7.74 15.40
C SER A 144 13.83 8.41 16.77
N SER A 145 12.68 8.66 17.39
CA SER A 145 12.59 8.85 18.83
C SER A 145 12.83 7.51 19.54
N ASN A 146 13.98 7.35 20.19
CA ASN A 146 14.02 6.65 21.47
C ASN A 146 15.17 7.14 22.36
N THR A 147 14.85 8.18 23.14
CA THR A 147 15.15 8.32 24.57
C THR A 147 16.40 7.62 25.12
N GLN A 148 17.42 8.39 25.44
CA GLN A 148 18.31 8.10 26.57
C GLN A 148 18.00 9.07 27.71
N CYS A 149 17.33 8.55 28.74
CA CYS A 149 17.30 9.15 30.08
C CYS A 149 17.78 8.09 31.08
N GLN A 150 18.85 8.41 31.80
CA GLN A 150 19.30 7.70 32.99
C GLN A 150 18.21 7.74 34.06
N GLY A 151 17.93 6.61 34.73
CA GLY A 151 17.13 6.60 35.97
C GLY A 151 16.44 5.27 36.30
N ASN A 152 17.06 4.52 37.22
CA ASN A 152 16.51 3.45 38.08
C ASN A 152 15.97 2.13 37.48
N GLN A 153 16.56 1.04 37.99
CA GLN A 153 16.21 -0.35 37.69
C GLN A 153 14.80 -0.76 38.16
N PRO A 154 14.09 -1.66 37.43
CA PRO A 154 12.84 -2.23 37.89
C PRO A 154 13.06 -3.51 38.72
N LYS A 155 12.53 -3.53 39.96
CA LYS A 155 12.40 -4.76 40.76
C LYS A 155 11.13 -5.53 40.35
N MET A 156 11.31 -6.77 39.90
CA MET A 156 10.26 -7.80 39.83
C MET A 156 9.76 -8.16 41.24
N ARG A 157 8.43 -8.27 41.43
CA ARG A 157 7.80 -9.36 42.21
C ARG A 157 6.26 -9.43 42.09
N SER A 158 5.82 -10.55 41.52
CA SER A 158 4.66 -11.42 41.85
C SER A 158 3.28 -10.83 42.21
N ARG A 159 2.27 -11.15 41.38
CA ARG A 159 0.83 -11.21 41.76
C ARG A 159 0.49 -12.58 42.36
N PRO A 160 -0.22 -12.70 43.50
CA PRO A 160 -0.81 -13.96 43.93
C PRO A 160 -2.20 -14.15 43.33
N ASN A 161 -2.45 -15.35 42.80
CA ASN A 161 -3.70 -15.80 42.21
C ASN A 161 -4.65 -16.32 43.31
N LYS A 162 -5.88 -15.79 43.38
CA LYS A 162 -6.87 -16.16 44.40
C LYS A 162 -7.76 -17.29 43.85
N ARG A 163 -7.46 -18.54 44.27
CA ARG A 163 -8.36 -19.70 44.10
C ARG A 163 -9.66 -19.44 44.86
N LYS A 164 -10.82 -19.66 44.21
CA LYS A 164 -12.11 -19.82 44.88
C LYS A 164 -12.44 -21.30 44.92
N ASP A 165 -12.51 -21.82 46.13
CA ASP A 165 -12.99 -23.17 46.42
C ASP A 165 -14.52 -23.27 46.27
N LYS A 166 -14.92 -24.47 45.90
CA LYS A 166 -16.26 -25.04 45.97
C LYS A 166 -16.79 -25.01 47.41
N SER A 167 -18.05 -24.62 47.56
CA SER A 167 -19.01 -25.30 48.43
C SER A 167 -20.41 -25.14 47.87
#